data_AF-A0A226D5E8-F1
#
_entry.id   AF-A0A226D5E8-F1
#
_cell.length_a   1.000
_cell.length_b   1.000
_cell.length_c   1.000
_cell.angle_alpha   90.00
_cell.angle_beta   90.00
_cell.angle_gamma   90.00
#
_symmetry.space_group_name_H-M   'P 1'
#
loop_
_entity.id
_entity.type
_entity.pdbx_description
1 polymer ?
#
loop_
_entity_poly.entity_id
_entity_poly.type
_entity_poly.pdbx_seq_one_letter_code
_entity_poly.pdbx_strand_id
1 'polypeptide(L)'
;MSYLLIDWVDELPKTYSVVLCNRLEDESLRSDPSKLVGKTVQILWNRGKSYPGLVLKIGTDEEVLVREADELAIKAASENQVVSTSRRGKKRGADRADKIEEIVSASLRLEEEANRPTDTTINSIDEVGTAPEGDSINYEEKYRELKVELYPDSGVFLPSSDLAAIKIASNKPTVLARNLFRRLFSIEEMSSHSLFGKKCNANQGQVPLPEIDVGRRNAVINYVLKEEGFDAPPTTGNIEADGIFLKAKKTTHKEISKSLTELLRQEHKQRVISNYRLVT
;
A
#
# COMPACT_ATOMS: atom_id res chain seq x y z
N MET A 1 -6.55 32.58 -5.16
CA MET A 1 -5.82 32.68 -3.86
C MET A 1 -4.33 32.65 -4.17
N SER A 2 -3.42 32.63 -3.20
CA SER A 2 -1.98 32.48 -3.45
C SER A 2 -1.42 31.20 -2.83
N TYR A 3 -0.53 30.58 -3.59
CA TYR A 3 0.05 29.27 -3.33
C TYR A 3 1.58 29.39 -3.31
N LEU A 4 2.21 28.61 -2.43
CA LEU A 4 3.64 28.51 -2.22
C LEU A 4 4.11 27.16 -2.76
N LEU A 5 5.12 27.15 -3.61
CA LEU A 5 5.90 25.95 -3.93
C LEU A 5 7.05 25.85 -2.92
N ILE A 6 7.18 24.72 -2.25
CA ILE A 6 8.06 24.50 -1.09
C ILE A 6 8.96 23.28 -1.30
N ASP A 7 10.23 23.37 -0.91
CA ASP A 7 11.21 22.27 -0.72
C ASP A 7 11.30 21.97 0.78
N TRP A 8 11.01 20.74 1.23
CA TRP A 8 11.02 20.39 2.67
C TRP A 8 12.44 20.10 3.16
N VAL A 9 12.94 20.95 4.06
CA VAL A 9 14.39 21.06 4.37
C VAL A 9 14.98 19.79 5.02
N ASP A 10 14.17 19.05 5.78
CA ASP A 10 14.59 17.85 6.53
C ASP A 10 14.23 16.53 5.84
N GLU A 11 13.63 16.55 4.64
CA GLU A 11 13.22 15.33 3.92
C GLU A 11 14.22 14.92 2.82
N LEU A 12 14.60 13.63 2.82
CA LEU A 12 15.46 13.00 1.81
C LEU A 12 14.82 11.69 1.33
N PRO A 13 14.53 11.51 0.03
CA PRO A 13 14.78 12.43 -1.09
C PRO A 13 14.02 13.75 -0.94
N LYS A 14 14.50 14.80 -1.63
CA LYS A 14 13.84 16.11 -1.62
C LYS A 14 12.38 15.98 -2.03
N THR A 15 11.49 16.40 -1.15
CA THR A 15 10.04 16.43 -1.42
C THR A 15 9.62 17.87 -1.70
N TYR A 16 8.96 18.06 -2.82
CA TYR A 16 8.34 19.33 -3.19
C TYR A 16 6.84 19.29 -2.87
N SER A 17 6.25 20.43 -2.51
CA SER A 17 4.81 20.52 -2.23
C SER A 17 4.26 21.90 -2.52
N VAL A 18 3.01 21.95 -2.98
CA VAL A 18 2.24 23.19 -3.15
C VAL A 18 1.34 23.39 -1.94
N VAL A 19 1.40 24.57 -1.32
CA VAL A 19 0.66 24.88 -0.08
C VAL A 19 0.09 26.29 -0.12
N LEU A 20 -1.17 26.47 0.28
CA LEU A 20 -1.81 27.79 0.41
C LEU A 20 -1.06 28.69 1.40
N CYS A 21 -0.91 29.98 1.08
CA CYS A 21 -0.27 30.98 1.97
C CYS A 21 -0.94 31.11 3.36
N ASN A 22 -2.20 30.69 3.50
CA ASN A 22 -2.89 30.68 4.79
C ASN A 22 -2.41 29.57 5.76
N ARG A 23 -1.50 28.68 5.31
CA ARG A 23 -0.83 27.68 6.16
C ARG A 23 0.49 28.16 6.78
N LEU A 24 0.94 29.38 6.49
CA LEU A 24 2.08 29.96 7.21
C LEU A 24 1.74 30.15 8.69
N GLU A 25 2.61 29.67 9.57
CA GLU A 25 2.45 29.80 11.03
C GLU A 25 2.58 31.26 11.48
N ASP A 26 3.53 32.00 10.89
CA ASP A 26 3.67 33.45 11.10
C ASP A 26 2.65 34.23 10.25
N GLU A 27 1.75 34.94 10.93
CA GLU A 27 0.71 35.74 10.27
C GLU A 27 1.26 37.04 9.65
N SER A 28 2.37 37.57 10.17
CA SER A 28 3.03 38.78 9.67
C SER A 28 3.61 38.58 8.27
N LEU A 29 4.07 37.36 7.96
CA LEU A 29 4.60 36.97 6.65
C LEU A 29 3.53 36.85 5.56
N ARG A 30 2.24 36.80 5.91
CA ARG A 30 1.13 36.66 4.94
C ARG A 30 0.84 37.94 4.14
N SER A 31 1.36 39.08 4.60
CA SER A 31 1.14 40.41 4.00
C SER A 31 2.01 40.67 2.76
N ASP A 32 3.27 40.25 2.79
CA ASP A 32 4.27 40.43 1.73
C ASP A 32 4.79 39.07 1.19
N PRO A 33 3.94 38.24 0.56
CA PRO A 33 4.33 36.90 0.13
C PRO A 33 5.56 36.91 -0.79
N SER A 34 5.68 37.90 -1.69
CA SER A 34 6.82 38.04 -2.62
C SER A 34 8.19 38.15 -1.94
N LYS A 35 8.25 38.47 -0.64
CA LYS A 35 9.49 38.55 0.16
C LYS A 35 9.86 37.22 0.84
N LEU A 36 9.12 36.14 0.59
CA LEU A 36 9.34 34.80 1.18
C LEU A 36 10.15 33.87 0.28
N VAL A 37 10.18 34.11 -1.03
CA VAL A 37 10.96 33.33 -1.99
C VAL A 37 12.43 33.29 -1.55
N GLY A 38 13.02 32.09 -1.48
CA GLY A 38 14.38 31.85 -0.99
C GLY A 38 14.53 31.81 0.53
N LYS A 39 13.44 31.78 1.32
CA LYS A 39 13.48 31.66 2.78
C LYS A 39 12.81 30.39 3.29
N THR A 40 13.37 29.82 4.35
CA THR A 40 12.72 28.77 5.15
C THR A 40 11.66 29.40 6.05
N VAL A 41 10.45 28.85 6.02
CA VAL A 41 9.29 29.29 6.80
C VAL A 41 8.64 28.08 7.49
N GLN A 42 7.93 28.31 8.60
CA GLN A 42 7.17 27.25 9.29
C GLN A 42 5.76 27.15 8.72
N ILE A 43 5.36 25.94 8.33
CA ILE A 43 4.11 25.65 7.61
C ILE A 43 3.26 24.68 8.42
N LEU A 44 2.03 25.10 8.75
CA LEU A 44 1.03 24.35 9.51
C LEU A 44 0.42 23.21 8.69
N TRP A 45 1.12 22.08 8.72
CA TRP A 45 0.68 20.81 8.18
C TRP A 45 -0.38 20.13 9.07
N ASN A 46 -0.90 19.00 8.60
CA ASN A 46 -2.14 18.41 9.10
C ASN A 46 -2.17 18.17 10.62
N ARG A 47 -3.27 18.62 11.26
CA ARG A 47 -3.51 18.60 12.72
C ARG A 47 -2.64 19.56 13.55
N GLY A 48 -2.21 20.68 12.98
CA GLY A 48 -1.57 21.77 13.73
C GLY A 48 -0.12 21.47 14.11
N LYS A 49 0.61 20.85 13.18
CA LYS A 49 2.06 20.63 13.30
C LYS A 49 2.78 21.52 12.30
N SER A 50 3.68 22.37 12.76
CA SER A 50 4.58 23.14 11.90
C SER A 50 5.76 22.28 11.40
N TYR A 51 6.15 22.50 10.14
CA TYR A 51 7.30 21.89 9.49
C TYR A 51 8.09 22.97 8.71
N PRO A 52 9.43 22.92 8.69
CA PRO A 52 10.27 23.90 8.00
C PRO A 52 10.33 23.60 6.49
N GLY A 53 9.85 24.55 5.68
CA GLY A 53 9.90 24.47 4.21
C GLY A 53 10.53 25.71 3.59
N LEU A 54 11.40 25.52 2.61
CA LEU A 54 12.01 26.58 1.81
C LEU A 54 11.07 26.97 0.66
N VAL A 55 10.59 28.22 0.64
CA VAL A 55 9.71 28.70 -0.45
C VAL A 55 10.53 28.92 -1.72
N LEU A 56 10.28 28.13 -2.76
CA LEU A 56 10.92 28.24 -4.07
C LEU A 56 10.21 29.22 -5.02
N LYS A 57 8.88 29.22 -5.01
CA LYS A 57 8.05 30.03 -5.92
C LYS A 57 6.70 30.34 -5.30
N ILE A 58 6.05 31.38 -5.80
CA ILE A 58 4.69 31.77 -5.41
C ILE A 58 3.87 32.02 -6.68
N GLY A 59 2.63 31.55 -6.69
CA GLY A 59 1.71 31.70 -7.81
C GLY A 59 0.26 31.85 -7.37
N THR A 60 -0.60 32.26 -8.29
CA THR A 60 -2.07 32.34 -8.10
C THR A 60 -2.80 31.09 -8.58
N ASP A 61 -2.10 30.22 -9.30
CA ASP A 61 -2.57 29.00 -9.94
C ASP A 61 -1.91 27.78 -9.25
N GLU A 62 -2.71 26.77 -8.93
CA GLU A 62 -2.28 25.56 -8.24
C GLU A 62 -1.71 24.53 -9.21
N GLU A 63 -2.34 24.35 -10.37
CA GLU A 63 -2.00 23.32 -11.35
C GLU A 63 -0.63 23.59 -11.98
N VAL A 64 -0.33 24.86 -12.25
CA VAL A 64 1.00 25.29 -12.76
C VAL A 64 2.10 25.00 -11.74
N LEU A 65 1.86 25.23 -10.45
CA LEU A 65 2.86 24.98 -9.41
C LEU A 65 3.02 23.49 -9.09
N VAL A 66 1.95 22.69 -9.22
CA VAL A 66 2.02 21.22 -9.07
C VAL A 66 2.89 20.63 -10.19
N ARG A 67 2.66 21.02 -11.45
CA ARG A 67 3.50 20.54 -12.57
C ARG A 67 4.96 20.96 -12.40
N GLU A 68 5.23 22.17 -11.90
CA GLU A 68 6.60 22.59 -11.58
C GLU A 68 7.21 21.84 -10.39
N ALA A 69 6.41 21.42 -9.40
CA ALA A 69 6.86 20.55 -8.30
C ALA A 69 7.29 19.17 -8.83
N ASP A 70 6.48 18.56 -9.71
CA ASP A 70 6.78 17.27 -10.34
C ASP A 70 8.03 17.37 -11.23
N GLU A 71 8.14 18.42 -12.06
CA GLU A 71 9.34 18.69 -12.85
C GLU A 71 10.61 18.84 -11.98
N LEU A 72 10.51 19.47 -10.81
CA LEU A 72 11.63 19.60 -9.87
C LEU A 72 11.95 18.28 -9.15
N ALA A 73 10.93 17.48 -8.81
CA ALA A 73 11.12 16.14 -8.24
C ALA A 73 11.89 15.22 -9.21
N ILE A 74 11.51 15.25 -10.50
CA ILE A 74 12.18 14.49 -11.57
C ILE A 74 13.63 14.97 -11.75
N LYS A 75 13.86 16.29 -11.79
CA LYS A 75 15.22 16.87 -11.90
C LYS A 75 16.07 16.47 -10.69
N ALA A 76 15.56 16.63 -9.46
CA ALA A 76 16.26 16.24 -8.23
C ALA A 76 16.56 14.73 -8.14
N ALA A 77 15.69 13.87 -8.69
CA ALA A 77 15.97 12.44 -8.82
C ALA A 77 17.14 12.16 -9.78
N SER A 78 17.18 12.83 -10.94
CA SER A 78 18.24 12.66 -11.93
C SER A 78 19.62 13.17 -11.47
N GLU A 79 19.70 14.34 -10.81
CA GLU A 79 20.97 14.91 -10.35
C GLU A 79 21.66 14.03 -9.29
N ASN A 80 20.88 13.31 -8.47
CA ASN A 80 21.41 12.40 -7.44
C ASN A 80 22.12 11.16 -8.01
N GLN A 81 21.89 10.77 -9.28
CA GLN A 81 22.65 9.66 -9.89
C GLN A 81 24.13 10.02 -10.08
N VAL A 82 24.42 11.26 -10.52
CA VAL A 82 25.76 11.67 -11.01
C VAL A 82 26.81 11.74 -9.90
N VAL A 83 26.42 12.07 -8.67
CA VAL A 83 27.33 12.29 -7.52
C VAL A 83 27.65 11.01 -6.74
N SER A 84 26.93 9.91 -7.00
CA SER A 84 26.97 8.70 -6.16
C SER A 84 28.25 7.86 -6.24
N THR A 85 29.11 8.07 -7.24
CA THR A 85 30.26 7.23 -7.55
C THR A 85 31.48 7.39 -6.63
N SER A 86 31.37 8.03 -5.45
CA SER A 86 32.46 8.00 -4.44
C SER A 86 32.09 8.29 -2.97
N ARG A 87 31.20 7.50 -2.34
CA ARG A 87 31.32 7.14 -0.89
C ARG A 87 30.45 5.94 -0.50
N ARG A 88 30.99 5.04 0.35
CA ARG A 88 30.27 3.85 0.87
C ARG A 88 29.23 4.25 1.92
N GLY A 89 27.96 3.97 1.65
CA GLY A 89 26.86 4.15 2.61
C GLY A 89 25.59 3.38 2.23
N LYS A 90 25.57 2.06 2.44
CA LYS A 90 24.42 1.21 2.05
C LYS A 90 23.14 1.57 2.83
N LYS A 91 22.17 2.17 2.15
CA LYS A 91 20.73 2.03 2.46
C LYS A 91 20.08 1.19 1.36
N ARG A 92 19.24 0.22 1.75
CA ARG A 92 18.61 -0.74 0.82
C ARG A 92 17.19 -0.28 0.54
N GLY A 93 16.86 -0.10 -0.74
CA GLY A 93 15.57 0.41 -1.19
C GLY A 93 15.38 0.55 -2.71
N ALA A 94 16.44 0.42 -3.51
CA ALA A 94 16.40 0.55 -4.97
C ALA A 94 15.84 -0.69 -5.69
N ASP A 95 16.14 -1.90 -5.19
CA ASP A 95 15.90 -3.23 -5.82
C ASP A 95 14.45 -3.55 -6.28
N ARG A 96 13.50 -2.62 -6.14
CA ARG A 96 12.09 -2.73 -6.57
C ARG A 96 11.69 -1.71 -7.65
N ALA A 97 12.47 -0.66 -7.90
CA ALA A 97 12.24 0.27 -9.01
C ALA A 97 12.87 -0.28 -10.30
N ASP A 98 14.18 -0.57 -10.24
CA ASP A 98 15.00 -1.09 -11.34
C ASP A 98 14.33 -2.30 -12.05
N LYS A 99 13.71 -3.19 -11.26
CA LYS A 99 13.06 -4.41 -11.76
C LYS A 99 11.65 -4.20 -12.32
N ILE A 100 11.07 -3.02 -12.17
CA ILE A 100 9.85 -2.61 -12.88
C ILE A 100 10.24 -1.91 -14.18
N GLU A 101 11.28 -1.06 -14.16
CA GLU A 101 11.82 -0.44 -15.39
C GLU A 101 12.38 -1.49 -16.37
N GLU A 102 13.06 -2.53 -15.89
CA GLU A 102 13.52 -3.67 -16.70
C GLU A 102 12.35 -4.35 -17.45
N ILE A 103 11.20 -4.53 -16.78
CA ILE A 103 10.02 -5.17 -17.38
C ILE A 103 9.29 -4.23 -18.35
N VAL A 104 9.08 -2.96 -17.98
CA VAL A 104 8.40 -1.98 -18.83
C VAL A 104 9.21 -1.67 -20.10
N SER A 105 10.53 -1.55 -19.98
CA SER A 105 11.42 -1.33 -21.14
C SER A 105 11.62 -2.59 -22.00
N ALA A 106 11.39 -3.79 -21.46
CA ALA A 106 11.30 -5.02 -22.25
C ALA A 106 9.97 -5.11 -23.03
N SER A 107 8.84 -4.77 -22.41
CA SER A 107 7.52 -4.76 -23.09
C SER A 107 7.48 -3.76 -24.24
N LEU A 108 7.98 -2.54 -24.05
CA LEU A 108 8.06 -1.51 -25.09
C LEU A 108 8.95 -1.90 -26.30
N ARG A 109 9.81 -2.92 -26.16
CA ARG A 109 10.65 -3.43 -27.26
C ARG A 109 10.01 -4.57 -28.05
N LEU A 110 8.92 -5.18 -27.57
CA LEU A 110 8.24 -6.27 -28.26
C LEU A 110 7.12 -5.79 -29.20
N GLU A 111 6.62 -4.57 -29.01
CA GLU A 111 5.59 -3.99 -29.89
C GLU A 111 6.16 -3.43 -31.21
N GLU A 112 7.48 -3.18 -31.30
CA GLU A 112 8.10 -2.53 -32.46
C GLU A 112 8.66 -3.52 -33.53
N GLU A 113 8.92 -4.79 -33.19
CA GLU A 113 9.39 -5.80 -34.18
C GLU A 113 8.27 -6.49 -34.97
N ALA A 114 6.99 -6.34 -34.58
CA ALA A 114 5.86 -7.05 -35.19
C ALA A 114 5.51 -6.59 -36.64
N ASN A 115 6.25 -5.64 -37.22
CA ASN A 115 5.85 -4.91 -38.43
C ASN A 115 6.91 -4.93 -39.55
N ARG A 116 7.64 -6.06 -39.70
CA ARG A 116 8.53 -6.32 -40.85
C ARG A 116 7.92 -7.34 -41.82
N PRO A 117 7.82 -7.03 -43.13
CA PRO A 117 7.31 -7.99 -44.11
C PRO A 117 8.35 -9.06 -44.44
N THR A 118 7.98 -10.33 -44.26
CA THR A 118 8.71 -11.48 -44.81
C THR A 118 7.98 -12.00 -46.05
N ASP A 119 8.64 -11.92 -47.20
CA ASP A 119 8.10 -12.28 -48.52
C ASP A 119 8.33 -13.77 -48.88
N THR A 120 7.77 -14.21 -50.00
CA THR A 120 8.05 -15.45 -50.79
C THR A 120 7.16 -16.69 -50.55
N THR A 121 6.42 -17.08 -51.61
CA THR A 121 5.81 -18.40 -51.94
C THR A 121 4.83 -19.03 -50.94
N ILE A 122 3.50 -19.04 -51.15
CA ILE A 122 2.66 -19.59 -52.26
C ILE A 122 2.50 -21.12 -52.22
N ASN A 123 1.30 -21.58 -51.80
CA ASN A 123 0.48 -22.56 -52.53
C ASN A 123 -0.96 -22.61 -51.96
N SER A 124 -1.86 -21.84 -52.60
CA SER A 124 -3.19 -22.20 -53.13
C SER A 124 -3.85 -23.54 -52.66
N ILE A 125 -5.17 -23.69 -52.42
CA ILE A 125 -6.40 -23.05 -52.97
C ILE A 125 -7.54 -23.08 -51.91
N ASP A 126 -8.40 -22.03 -51.91
CA ASP A 126 -9.87 -21.84 -51.64
C ASP A 126 -10.69 -22.96 -50.89
N GLU A 127 -11.85 -22.76 -50.25
CA GLU A 127 -12.79 -21.65 -49.90
C GLU A 127 -13.68 -22.20 -48.72
N VAL A 128 -14.55 -21.53 -47.94
CA VAL A 128 -15.12 -20.16 -47.80
C VAL A 128 -14.97 -19.71 -46.33
N GLY A 129 -15.12 -18.41 -46.04
CA GLY A 129 -14.96 -17.84 -44.70
C GLY A 129 -16.07 -18.06 -43.64
N THR A 130 -15.65 -17.93 -42.39
CA THR A 130 -16.25 -17.02 -41.39
C THR A 130 -15.11 -16.58 -40.47
N ALA A 131 -14.88 -15.28 -40.33
CA ALA A 131 -13.91 -14.77 -39.37
C ALA A 131 -14.52 -14.89 -37.96
N PRO A 132 -13.82 -15.45 -36.96
CA PRO A 132 -14.26 -15.33 -35.57
C PRO A 132 -14.29 -13.85 -35.19
N GLU A 133 -15.37 -13.43 -34.55
CA GLU A 133 -15.55 -12.04 -34.15
C GLU A 133 -14.44 -11.61 -33.17
N GLY A 134 -14.07 -10.33 -33.23
CA GLY A 134 -13.02 -9.76 -32.38
C GLY A 134 -13.49 -9.67 -30.93
N ASP A 135 -13.36 -10.77 -30.20
CA ASP A 135 -13.69 -10.89 -28.78
C ASP A 135 -12.92 -9.82 -28.00
N SER A 136 -13.62 -8.75 -27.60
CA SER A 136 -13.02 -7.61 -26.92
C SER A 136 -12.73 -8.02 -25.48
N ILE A 137 -11.55 -8.62 -25.27
CA ILE A 137 -11.09 -9.14 -23.97
C ILE A 137 -11.33 -8.07 -22.90
N ASN A 138 -12.29 -8.32 -22.01
CA ASN A 138 -12.63 -7.40 -20.94
C ASN A 138 -11.55 -7.45 -19.85
N TYR A 139 -10.48 -6.66 -20.02
CA TYR A 139 -9.32 -6.68 -19.12
C TYR A 139 -9.71 -6.40 -17.66
N GLU A 140 -10.68 -5.53 -17.42
CA GLU A 140 -11.23 -5.25 -16.08
C GLU A 140 -11.81 -6.51 -15.42
N GLU A 141 -12.55 -7.32 -16.17
CA GLU A 141 -13.13 -8.58 -15.71
C GLU A 141 -12.06 -9.66 -15.51
N LYS A 142 -11.10 -9.75 -16.43
CA LYS A 142 -9.90 -10.59 -16.31
C LYS A 142 -9.07 -10.27 -15.06
N TYR A 143 -8.95 -9.00 -14.67
CA TYR A 143 -8.27 -8.59 -13.43
C TYR A 143 -9.09 -8.86 -12.17
N ARG A 144 -10.43 -8.91 -12.25
CA ARG A 144 -11.31 -9.35 -11.15
C ARG A 144 -11.26 -10.86 -10.94
N GLU A 145 -11.13 -11.65 -12.00
CA GLU A 145 -11.01 -13.11 -11.89
C GLU A 145 -9.62 -13.58 -11.44
N LEU A 146 -8.57 -12.75 -11.62
CA LEU A 146 -7.20 -13.08 -11.25
C LEU A 146 -7.05 -13.26 -9.73
N LYS A 147 -7.12 -14.50 -9.27
CA LYS A 147 -6.90 -14.90 -7.88
C LYS A 147 -5.40 -14.95 -7.56
N VAL A 148 -5.00 -14.22 -6.52
CA VAL A 148 -3.63 -14.17 -6.00
C VAL A 148 -3.58 -14.93 -4.67
N GLU A 149 -2.50 -15.68 -4.43
CA GLU A 149 -2.28 -16.31 -3.12
C GLU A 149 -1.91 -15.22 -2.10
N LEU A 150 -2.60 -15.20 -0.95
CA LEU A 150 -2.44 -14.18 0.08
C LEU A 150 -1.07 -14.25 0.76
N TYR A 151 -0.55 -15.46 0.97
CA TYR A 151 0.76 -15.70 1.55
C TYR A 151 1.34 -16.99 0.95
N PRO A 152 2.66 -17.07 0.66
CA PRO A 152 3.24 -18.25 0.03
C PRO A 152 2.97 -19.54 0.80
N ASP A 153 2.70 -20.62 0.05
CA ASP A 153 2.48 -21.98 0.57
C ASP A 153 1.31 -22.08 1.58
N SER A 154 0.32 -21.19 1.48
CA SER A 154 -0.85 -21.16 2.36
C SER A 154 -2.09 -21.82 1.75
N GLY A 155 -2.19 -21.86 0.41
CA GLY A 155 -3.41 -22.28 -0.31
C GLY A 155 -4.57 -21.29 -0.18
N VAL A 156 -4.35 -20.09 0.35
CA VAL A 156 -5.41 -19.10 0.63
C VAL A 156 -5.42 -18.04 -0.48
N PHE A 157 -6.43 -18.10 -1.34
CA PHE A 157 -6.54 -17.23 -2.52
C PHE A 157 -7.60 -16.13 -2.36
N LEU A 158 -7.34 -14.97 -2.95
CA LEU A 158 -8.21 -13.79 -2.92
C LEU A 158 -8.13 -13.05 -4.27
N PRO A 159 -9.21 -12.46 -4.82
CA PRO A 159 -9.14 -11.68 -6.05
C PRO A 159 -8.15 -10.51 -5.96
N SER A 160 -7.38 -10.27 -7.01
CA SER A 160 -6.37 -9.19 -7.04
C SER A 160 -6.99 -7.81 -6.74
N SER A 161 -8.16 -7.55 -7.34
CA SER A 161 -8.98 -6.35 -7.11
C SER A 161 -9.38 -6.17 -5.64
N ASP A 162 -9.92 -7.23 -5.00
CA ASP A 162 -10.30 -7.22 -3.58
C ASP A 162 -9.09 -6.98 -2.68
N LEU A 163 -7.94 -7.59 -2.99
CA LEU A 163 -6.71 -7.40 -2.21
C LEU A 163 -6.23 -5.95 -2.31
N ALA A 164 -6.18 -5.37 -3.52
CA ALA A 164 -5.81 -3.99 -3.74
C ALA A 164 -6.75 -3.01 -3.00
N ALA A 165 -8.07 -3.20 -3.13
CA ALA A 165 -9.07 -2.38 -2.44
C ALA A 165 -8.94 -2.47 -0.91
N ILE A 166 -8.76 -3.69 -0.37
CA ILE A 166 -8.55 -3.92 1.06
C ILE A 166 -7.27 -3.24 1.55
N LYS A 167 -6.17 -3.27 0.78
CA LYS A 167 -4.92 -2.56 1.14
C LYS A 167 -5.13 -1.04 1.18
N ILE A 168 -5.72 -0.46 0.13
CA ILE A 168 -5.98 1.00 0.03
C ILE A 168 -6.87 1.47 1.21
N ALA A 169 -7.87 0.69 1.60
CA ALA A 169 -8.74 1.00 2.73
C ALA A 169 -8.11 0.80 4.12
N SER A 170 -6.90 0.25 4.23
CA SER A 170 -6.34 -0.25 5.50
C SER A 170 -5.06 0.47 5.94
N ASN A 171 -5.21 1.65 6.53
CA ASN A 171 -4.10 2.48 7.04
C ASN A 171 -3.36 1.94 8.30
N LYS A 172 -3.62 0.70 8.72
CA LYS A 172 -3.00 0.04 9.89
C LYS A 172 -3.01 -1.49 9.72
N PRO A 173 -2.00 -2.23 10.24
CA PRO A 173 -1.98 -3.69 10.18
C PRO A 173 -3.17 -4.33 10.90
N THR A 174 -3.61 -3.74 12.02
CA THR A 174 -4.78 -4.19 12.79
C THR A 174 -6.12 -3.93 12.09
N VAL A 175 -6.16 -3.06 11.08
CA VAL A 175 -7.32 -2.84 10.20
C VAL A 175 -7.25 -3.77 8.99
N LEU A 176 -6.07 -3.88 8.35
CA LEU A 176 -5.79 -4.79 7.24
C LEU A 176 -6.18 -6.23 7.60
N ALA A 177 -5.72 -6.72 8.75
CA ALA A 177 -6.06 -8.05 9.26
C ALA A 177 -7.58 -8.26 9.43
N ARG A 178 -8.30 -7.26 9.94
CA ARG A 178 -9.77 -7.35 10.15
C ARG A 178 -10.54 -7.32 8.83
N ASN A 179 -10.09 -6.54 7.86
CA ASN A 179 -10.73 -6.44 6.55
C ASN A 179 -10.51 -7.72 5.73
N LEU A 180 -9.29 -8.27 5.75
CA LEU A 180 -9.00 -9.60 5.20
C LEU A 180 -9.84 -10.70 5.88
N PHE A 181 -9.98 -10.68 7.21
CA PHE A 181 -10.84 -11.62 7.93
C PHE A 181 -12.28 -11.60 7.42
N ARG A 182 -12.89 -10.42 7.32
CA ARG A 182 -14.27 -10.28 6.80
C ARG A 182 -14.43 -10.69 5.33
N ARG A 183 -13.34 -10.75 4.56
CA ARG A 183 -13.37 -11.18 3.15
C ARG A 183 -13.17 -12.70 2.98
N LEU A 184 -12.49 -13.34 3.94
CA LEU A 184 -12.10 -14.76 3.92
C LEU A 184 -12.94 -15.67 4.82
N PHE A 185 -13.70 -15.10 5.76
CA PHE A 185 -14.55 -15.82 6.69
C PHE A 185 -15.99 -15.34 6.59
N SER A 186 -16.94 -16.26 6.66
CA SER A 186 -18.35 -15.91 6.73
C SER A 186 -18.69 -15.26 8.08
N ILE A 187 -19.78 -14.48 8.12
CA ILE A 187 -20.31 -13.92 9.38
C ILE A 187 -20.68 -15.07 10.35
N GLU A 188 -21.08 -16.23 9.83
CA GLU A 188 -21.37 -17.40 10.65
C GLU A 188 -20.12 -18.02 11.28
N GLU A 189 -19.03 -18.17 10.52
CA GLU A 189 -17.73 -18.61 11.04
C GLU A 189 -17.23 -17.63 12.11
N MET A 190 -17.19 -16.32 11.78
CA MET A 190 -16.68 -15.28 12.68
C MET A 190 -17.47 -15.13 13.99
N SER A 191 -18.77 -15.48 13.98
CA SER A 191 -19.64 -15.40 15.16
C SER A 191 -19.75 -16.71 15.97
N SER A 192 -19.24 -17.83 15.45
CA SER A 192 -19.30 -19.15 16.11
C SER A 192 -17.94 -19.68 16.56
N HIS A 193 -16.84 -19.15 16.02
CA HIS A 193 -15.47 -19.61 16.33
C HIS A 193 -14.70 -18.63 17.22
N SER A 194 -13.60 -19.10 17.80
CA SER A 194 -12.59 -18.28 18.48
C SER A 194 -11.25 -18.36 17.73
N LEU A 195 -10.40 -17.35 17.91
CA LEU A 195 -9.14 -17.24 17.15
C LEU A 195 -8.15 -18.39 17.42
N PHE A 196 -8.27 -19.10 18.55
CA PHE A 196 -7.31 -20.10 19.03
C PHE A 196 -7.93 -21.33 19.74
N GLY A 197 -9.26 -21.50 19.72
CA GLY A 197 -9.96 -22.59 20.45
C GLY A 197 -9.88 -22.53 21.98
N LYS A 198 -9.26 -21.49 22.57
CA LYS A 198 -8.89 -21.45 23.99
C LYS A 198 -10.04 -21.00 24.89
N LYS A 199 -10.22 -21.75 25.99
CA LYS A 199 -11.15 -21.42 27.08
C LYS A 199 -10.81 -20.06 27.70
N CYS A 200 -11.83 -19.28 28.05
CA CYS A 200 -11.63 -17.97 28.67
C CYS A 200 -11.40 -18.11 30.19
N ASN A 201 -10.29 -17.60 30.70
CA ASN A 201 -9.95 -17.66 32.13
C ASN A 201 -11.00 -17.00 33.05
N ALA A 202 -11.74 -16.01 32.55
CA ALA A 202 -12.82 -15.36 33.31
C ALA A 202 -14.14 -16.16 33.29
N ASN A 203 -14.42 -16.86 32.18
CA ASN A 203 -15.68 -17.58 31.97
C ASN A 203 -15.45 -19.10 32.02
N GLN A 204 -14.82 -19.62 33.08
CA GLN A 204 -14.46 -21.05 33.13
C GLN A 204 -15.66 -22.01 33.19
N GLY A 205 -16.88 -21.52 33.44
CA GLY A 205 -18.11 -22.30 33.30
C GLY A 205 -18.59 -22.50 31.85
N GLN A 206 -18.07 -21.74 30.88
CA GLN A 206 -18.50 -21.84 29.48
C GLN A 206 -17.67 -22.84 28.67
N VAL A 207 -18.33 -23.49 27.72
CA VAL A 207 -17.71 -24.33 26.68
C VAL A 207 -16.86 -23.42 25.77
N PRO A 208 -15.60 -23.77 25.46
CA PRO A 208 -14.80 -23.00 24.51
C PRO A 208 -15.39 -23.11 23.09
N LEU A 209 -15.45 -21.98 22.37
CA LEU A 209 -15.80 -21.96 20.96
C LEU A 209 -14.67 -22.61 20.12
N PRO A 210 -14.99 -23.35 19.05
CA PRO A 210 -14.00 -24.02 18.19
C PRO A 210 -12.94 -23.05 17.64
N GLU A 211 -11.76 -23.58 17.31
CA GLU A 211 -10.70 -22.80 16.69
C GLU A 211 -11.06 -22.48 15.23
N ILE A 212 -10.99 -21.21 14.85
CA ILE A 212 -11.20 -20.77 13.46
C ILE A 212 -10.08 -21.31 12.56
N ASP A 213 -10.39 -21.59 11.30
CA ASP A 213 -9.50 -22.15 10.27
C ASP A 213 -8.03 -21.69 10.42
N VAL A 214 -7.18 -22.64 10.81
CA VAL A 214 -5.78 -22.38 11.13
C VAL A 214 -5.00 -21.93 9.88
N GLY A 215 -5.34 -22.44 8.69
CA GLY A 215 -4.70 -22.05 7.43
C GLY A 215 -5.05 -20.61 7.06
N ARG A 216 -6.34 -20.31 6.90
CA ARG A 216 -6.83 -18.96 6.58
C ARG A 216 -6.39 -17.93 7.63
N ARG A 217 -6.44 -18.26 8.92
CA ARG A 217 -5.94 -17.38 9.99
C ARG A 217 -4.45 -17.09 9.85
N ASN A 218 -3.62 -18.14 9.73
CA ASN A 218 -2.17 -17.98 9.70
C ASN A 218 -1.74 -17.22 8.44
N ALA A 219 -2.38 -17.46 7.29
CA ALA A 219 -2.14 -16.73 6.05
C ALA A 219 -2.36 -15.22 6.22
N VAL A 220 -3.48 -14.79 6.82
CA VAL A 220 -3.74 -13.37 7.12
C VAL A 220 -2.69 -12.80 8.07
N ILE A 221 -2.39 -13.48 9.18
CA ILE A 221 -1.44 -12.94 10.18
C ILE A 221 -0.04 -12.80 9.57
N ASN A 222 0.43 -13.80 8.83
CA ASN A 222 1.74 -13.79 8.18
C ASN A 222 1.80 -12.77 7.04
N TYR A 223 0.74 -12.63 6.23
CA TYR A 223 0.64 -11.62 5.18
C TYR A 223 0.73 -10.20 5.74
N VAL A 224 -0.01 -9.89 6.81
CA VAL A 224 0.07 -8.56 7.43
C VAL A 224 1.45 -8.32 8.05
N LEU A 225 2.07 -9.32 8.66
CA LEU A 225 3.46 -9.20 9.13
C LEU A 225 4.45 -9.00 7.98
N LYS A 226 4.22 -9.61 6.81
CA LYS A 226 5.05 -9.43 5.60
C LYS A 226 4.96 -8.02 5.04
N GLU A 227 3.76 -7.45 4.94
CA GLU A 227 3.54 -6.06 4.52
C GLU A 227 4.17 -5.05 5.51
N GLU A 228 4.17 -5.36 6.82
CA GLU A 228 4.88 -4.60 7.86
C GLU A 228 6.42 -4.86 7.89
N GLY A 229 6.97 -5.56 6.89
CA GLY A 229 8.41 -5.81 6.75
C GLY A 229 8.98 -6.92 7.66
N PHE A 230 8.14 -7.64 8.39
CA PHE A 230 8.54 -8.70 9.32
C PHE A 230 8.62 -10.11 8.69
N ASP A 231 8.62 -10.24 7.36
CA ASP A 231 8.65 -11.53 6.65
C ASP A 231 9.91 -12.35 7.00
N ALA A 232 11.07 -11.81 6.63
CA ALA A 232 12.39 -12.43 6.79
C ALA A 232 12.91 -12.41 8.25
N PRO A 233 13.86 -13.30 8.61
CA PRO A 233 14.66 -13.13 9.82
C PRO A 233 15.59 -11.91 9.69
N PRO A 234 15.86 -11.18 10.79
CA PRO A 234 16.70 -10.00 10.75
C PRO A 234 18.13 -10.41 10.42
N THR A 235 18.67 -9.87 9.33
CA THR A 235 19.94 -10.30 8.72
C THR A 235 21.10 -9.35 9.05
N THR A 236 20.98 -8.59 10.14
CA THR A 236 21.89 -7.47 10.46
C THR A 236 23.21 -7.95 11.08
N GLY A 237 23.19 -9.10 11.76
CA GLY A 237 24.36 -9.58 12.52
C GLY A 237 24.63 -8.76 13.79
N ASN A 238 23.66 -7.94 14.21
CA ASN A 238 23.75 -7.08 15.38
C ASN A 238 22.66 -7.52 16.36
N ILE A 239 23.07 -8.17 17.45
CA ILE A 239 22.21 -8.77 18.47
C ILE A 239 21.18 -7.77 19.04
N GLU A 240 21.53 -6.49 19.15
CA GLU A 240 20.62 -5.45 19.65
C GLU A 240 19.57 -5.07 18.61
N ALA A 241 19.98 -4.82 17.37
CA ALA A 241 19.07 -4.49 16.27
C ALA A 241 18.13 -5.65 15.94
N ASP A 242 18.68 -6.86 15.86
CA ASP A 242 17.96 -8.11 15.63
C ASP A 242 17.00 -8.40 16.80
N GLY A 243 17.42 -8.08 18.03
CA GLY A 243 16.58 -8.12 19.24
C GLY A 243 15.44 -7.10 19.27
N ILE A 244 15.66 -5.88 18.74
CA ILE A 244 14.62 -4.85 18.57
C ILE A 244 13.60 -5.30 17.51
N PHE A 245 14.06 -5.81 16.35
CA PHE A 245 13.20 -6.36 15.30
C PHE A 245 12.33 -7.51 15.82
N LEU A 246 12.92 -8.46 16.57
CA LEU A 246 12.17 -9.57 17.15
C LEU A 246 11.17 -9.14 18.22
N LYS A 247 11.44 -8.05 18.97
CA LYS A 247 10.46 -7.43 19.88
C LYS A 247 9.31 -6.79 19.09
N ALA A 248 9.62 -6.03 18.03
CA ALA A 248 8.62 -5.40 17.17
C ALA A 248 7.70 -6.43 16.50
N LYS A 249 8.26 -7.45 15.82
CA LYS A 249 7.50 -8.56 15.19
C LYS A 249 6.53 -9.22 16.18
N LYS A 250 6.98 -9.47 17.43
CA LYS A 250 6.15 -10.06 18.50
C LYS A 250 5.04 -9.11 18.99
N THR A 251 5.32 -7.82 19.11
CA THR A 251 4.31 -6.80 19.47
C THR A 251 3.24 -6.68 18.39
N THR A 252 3.63 -6.49 17.12
CA THR A 252 2.70 -6.37 15.99
C THR A 252 1.83 -7.64 15.84
N HIS A 253 2.43 -8.84 15.94
CA HIS A 253 1.67 -10.09 15.97
C HIS A 253 0.64 -10.14 17.13
N LYS A 254 1.03 -9.69 18.33
CA LYS A 254 0.15 -9.67 19.51
C LYS A 254 -1.01 -8.66 19.35
N GLU A 255 -0.75 -7.51 18.74
CA GLU A 255 -1.79 -6.51 18.45
C GLU A 255 -2.76 -6.97 17.36
N ILE A 256 -2.27 -7.58 16.28
CA ILE A 256 -3.10 -8.24 15.26
C ILE A 256 -3.97 -9.32 15.91
N SER A 257 -3.37 -10.22 16.69
CA SER A 257 -4.08 -11.30 17.39
C SER A 257 -5.18 -10.77 18.34
N LYS A 258 -4.90 -9.68 19.07
CA LYS A 258 -5.89 -9.01 19.94
C LYS A 258 -7.01 -8.37 19.11
N SER A 259 -6.67 -7.67 18.03
CA SER A 259 -7.61 -7.01 17.11
C SER A 259 -8.59 -7.99 16.47
N LEU A 260 -8.09 -9.16 16.06
CA LEU A 260 -8.87 -10.27 15.50
C LEU A 260 -9.72 -10.99 16.54
N THR A 261 -9.18 -11.25 17.74
CA THR A 261 -9.97 -11.83 18.85
C THR A 261 -11.16 -10.93 19.22
N GLU A 262 -10.95 -9.61 19.18
CA GLU A 262 -11.98 -8.62 19.45
C GLU A 262 -13.00 -8.48 18.30
N LEU A 263 -12.58 -8.68 17.04
CA LEU A 263 -13.51 -8.78 15.90
C LEU A 263 -14.50 -9.93 16.12
N LEU A 264 -14.03 -11.16 16.35
CA LEU A 264 -14.88 -12.35 16.51
C LEU A 264 -15.90 -12.17 17.66
N ARG A 265 -15.48 -11.55 18.77
CA ARG A 265 -16.37 -11.19 19.90
C ARG A 265 -17.45 -10.19 19.52
N GLN A 266 -17.14 -9.22 18.66
CA GLN A 266 -18.09 -8.22 18.19
C GLN A 266 -19.11 -8.84 17.23
N GLU A 267 -18.67 -9.67 16.28
CA GLU A 267 -19.57 -10.40 15.36
C GLU A 267 -20.47 -11.38 16.13
N HIS A 268 -19.94 -12.13 17.12
CA HIS A 268 -20.72 -12.98 18.02
C HIS A 268 -21.80 -12.19 18.78
N LYS A 269 -21.43 -11.06 19.41
CA LYS A 269 -22.38 -10.21 20.14
C LYS A 269 -23.46 -9.63 19.23
N GLN A 270 -23.11 -9.24 18.00
CA GLN A 270 -24.09 -8.74 17.03
C GLN A 270 -25.07 -9.82 16.59
N ARG A 271 -24.61 -11.05 16.31
CA ARG A 271 -25.49 -12.18 15.97
C ARG A 271 -26.48 -12.50 17.09
N VAL A 272 -26.03 -12.51 18.35
CA VAL A 272 -26.90 -12.70 19.52
C VAL A 272 -27.98 -11.61 19.60
N ILE A 273 -27.62 -10.33 19.42
CA ILE A 273 -28.57 -9.21 19.43
C ILE A 273 -29.57 -9.30 18.26
N SER A 274 -29.10 -9.69 17.06
CA SER A 274 -29.93 -9.86 15.87
C SER A 274 -31.00 -10.95 16.09
N ASN A 275 -30.60 -12.10 16.62
CA ASN A 275 -31.51 -13.20 16.92
C ASN A 275 -32.61 -12.79 17.91
N TYR A 276 -32.29 -12.04 18.97
CA TYR A 276 -33.32 -11.55 19.91
C TYR A 276 -34.32 -10.59 19.26
N ARG A 277 -33.91 -9.77 18.29
CA ARG A 277 -34.79 -8.83 17.57
C ARG A 277 -35.72 -9.48 16.54
N LEU A 278 -35.53 -10.77 16.23
CA LEU A 278 -36.37 -11.53 15.31
C LEU A 278 -37.40 -12.42 16.04
N VAL A 279 -37.42 -12.35 17.38
CA VAL A 279 -38.26 -13.18 18.28
C VAL A 279 -39.21 -12.30 19.12
N THR A 280 -39.17 -10.98 18.93
CA THR A 280 -40.00 -9.96 19.62
C THR A 280 -40.76 -9.11 18.62
#